data_AF-A0A1F7I273-F1
#
_entry.id   AF-A0A1F7I273-F1
#
_cell.length_a   1.000
_cell.length_b   1.000
_cell.length_c   1.000
_cell.angle_alpha   90.00
_cell.angle_beta   90.00
_cell.angle_gamma   90.00
#
_symmetry.space_group_name_H-M   'P 1'
#
loop_
_entity.id
_entity.type
_entity.pdbx_description
1 polymer ?
#
loop_
_entity_poly.entity_id
_entity_poly.type
_entity_poly.pdbx_seq_one_letter_code
_entity_poly.pdbx_strand_id
1 'polypeptide(L)'
;MKKISPILILIVILLLIGVTDASYLTYEHYRDFLPPCSNNIFLDCGRVLRSQYSVVFGIPLAVLGLIHYIILTMLIVFSVIKKKHWLTDLIFLLSAAGVVVSLYLVVLQLFVIRSVCFYCMLSALNSVLLYFLIRYYFWPQYQRLFFIKQGFLYRTIIKPLFFLVDAELVHVSMVNFGAQLGNISVTRGLIKRFYTYDNQMLRQKVAGIVFSNPIGLSAGFDYEAKLTSVLPAIGFGFETVGTITNRPYEGNVKPRLGRLPKSQSLLVNKGFKSEGAEVISKRLESKRFAFPVGISIGRTNIATFKKQKEAVQDIVQAFHKFEKSKVKHTYYELNISCPNLIGGISFYPLPNLKELLDEIKKLHLEKPVFVKMPIEKNDQEVRGMLDLITNYQVAGVIFGNLQKDRRNPVFDRQEIVFWKGKIGHFSGKPTYKRSNELISLAYRHYHQKLVVIGCGGVFTAQDAYTKIKLGASLVELITGMIYQGPQLIGEINLQLVDLLKNDGLKNISQAVGIENR
;
A
#
# COMPACT_ATOMS: atom_id res chain seq x y z
N MET A 1 -31.15 3.64 -15.10
CA MET A 1 -30.21 3.63 -16.26
C MET A 1 -28.84 4.09 -15.78
N LYS A 2 -27.77 3.31 -15.98
CA LYS A 2 -26.40 3.77 -15.64
C LYS A 2 -26.01 4.86 -16.64
N LYS A 3 -25.67 6.06 -16.16
CA LYS A 3 -25.13 7.14 -17.02
C LYS A 3 -23.87 6.61 -17.72
N ILE A 4 -23.84 6.73 -19.04
CA ILE A 4 -22.67 6.41 -19.85
C ILE A 4 -21.57 7.42 -19.48
N SER A 5 -20.34 6.94 -19.28
CA SER A 5 -19.21 7.82 -18.94
C SER A 5 -18.93 8.79 -20.11
N PRO A 6 -18.78 10.10 -19.84
CA PRO A 6 -18.39 11.07 -20.88
C PRO A 6 -17.10 10.68 -21.61
N ILE A 7 -16.18 10.03 -20.90
CA ILE A 7 -14.90 9.57 -21.47
C ILE A 7 -15.12 8.41 -22.43
N LEU A 8 -16.06 7.51 -22.13
CA LEU A 8 -16.40 6.44 -23.06
C LEU A 8 -17.02 6.99 -24.34
N ILE A 9 -17.86 8.03 -24.23
CA ILE A 9 -18.43 8.71 -25.40
C ILE A 9 -17.32 9.32 -26.25
N LEU A 10 -16.35 10.02 -25.62
CA LEU A 10 -15.22 10.59 -26.35
C LEU A 10 -14.36 9.52 -27.04
N ILE A 11 -14.10 8.38 -26.39
CA ILE A 11 -13.40 7.23 -27.01
C ILE A 11 -14.17 6.74 -28.24
N VAL A 12 -15.49 6.59 -28.15
CA VAL A 12 -16.33 6.15 -29.29
C VAL A 12 -16.28 7.15 -30.45
N ILE A 13 -16.33 8.46 -30.16
CA ILE A 13 -16.22 9.50 -31.19
C ILE A 13 -14.86 9.41 -31.92
N LEU A 14 -13.77 9.29 -31.18
CA LEU A 14 -12.42 9.17 -31.75
C LEU A 14 -12.24 7.88 -32.58
N LEU A 15 -12.84 6.77 -32.14
CA LEU A 15 -12.87 5.53 -32.93
C LEU A 15 -13.63 5.72 -34.24
N LEU A 16 -14.79 6.39 -34.22
CA LEU A 16 -15.56 6.69 -35.42
C LEU A 16 -14.78 7.59 -36.38
N ILE A 17 -14.12 8.64 -35.88
CA ILE A 17 -13.23 9.49 -36.67
C ILE A 17 -12.13 8.64 -37.33
N GLY A 18 -11.49 7.75 -36.58
CA GLY A 18 -10.44 6.87 -37.10
C GLY A 18 -10.95 5.90 -38.17
N VAL A 19 -12.12 5.29 -37.97
CA VAL A 19 -12.76 4.42 -38.98
C VAL A 19 -13.11 5.22 -40.24
N THR A 20 -13.73 6.39 -40.11
CA THR A 20 -14.10 7.25 -41.24
C THR A 20 -12.87 7.71 -42.02
N ASP A 21 -11.84 8.20 -41.34
CA ASP A 21 -10.56 8.63 -41.93
C ASP A 21 -9.89 7.50 -42.72
N ALA A 22 -9.73 6.33 -42.09
CA ALA A 22 -9.11 5.18 -42.74
C ALA A 22 -9.96 4.65 -43.91
N SER A 23 -11.29 4.64 -43.77
CA SER A 23 -12.20 4.19 -44.84
C SER A 23 -12.14 5.13 -46.05
N TYR A 24 -12.08 6.44 -45.81
CA TYR A 24 -11.92 7.45 -46.85
C TYR A 24 -10.60 7.24 -47.61
N LEU A 25 -9.48 7.13 -46.90
CA LEU A 25 -8.17 6.89 -47.53
C LEU A 25 -8.11 5.55 -48.26
N THR A 26 -8.75 4.51 -47.74
CA THR A 26 -8.87 3.22 -48.42
C THR A 26 -9.66 3.36 -49.73
N TYR A 27 -10.77 4.09 -49.71
CA TYR A 27 -11.58 4.33 -50.91
C TYR A 27 -10.81 5.10 -51.99
N GLU A 28 -10.16 6.19 -51.59
CA GLU A 28 -9.34 7.03 -52.50
C GLU A 28 -8.18 6.22 -53.11
N HIS A 29 -7.51 5.38 -52.32
CA HIS A 29 -6.42 4.53 -52.79
C HIS A 29 -6.86 3.58 -53.90
N TYR A 30 -8.00 2.90 -53.75
CA TYR A 30 -8.51 1.97 -54.77
C TYR A 30 -9.13 2.64 -55.99
N ARG A 31 -9.40 3.95 -55.91
CA ARG A 31 -9.90 4.76 -57.04
C ARG A 31 -8.78 5.55 -57.73
N ASP A 32 -7.54 5.45 -57.26
CA ASP A 32 -6.38 6.23 -57.70
C ASP A 32 -6.57 7.76 -57.66
N PHE A 33 -7.50 8.24 -56.83
CA PHE A 33 -7.78 9.65 -56.67
C PHE A 33 -6.79 10.32 -55.71
N LEU A 34 -6.55 11.62 -55.95
CA LEU A 34 -5.74 12.45 -55.07
C LEU A 34 -6.63 13.07 -54.00
N PRO A 35 -6.36 12.85 -52.71
CA PRO A 35 -7.16 13.45 -51.67
C PRO A 35 -7.00 14.98 -51.66
N PRO A 36 -7.99 15.74 -51.14
CA PRO A 36 -8.10 17.22 -51.19
C PRO A 36 -6.95 18.05 -50.60
N CYS A 37 -5.90 17.42 -50.10
CA CYS A 37 -4.77 18.02 -49.41
C CYS A 37 -3.43 17.78 -50.17
N SER A 38 -3.48 17.64 -51.49
CA SER A 38 -2.32 17.32 -52.35
C SER A 38 -1.84 18.53 -53.16
N ASN A 39 -1.74 19.71 -52.54
CA ASN A 39 -1.62 20.99 -53.26
C ASN A 39 -0.40 21.86 -52.85
N ASN A 40 0.50 21.40 -51.95
CA ASN A 40 1.65 22.19 -51.48
C ASN A 40 2.91 21.36 -51.21
N ILE A 41 4.11 21.95 -51.35
CA ILE A 41 5.43 21.25 -51.21
C ILE A 41 5.58 20.51 -49.88
N PHE A 42 5.15 21.12 -48.76
CA PHE A 42 5.30 20.54 -47.42
C PHE A 42 4.05 19.78 -46.95
N LEU A 43 2.88 20.10 -47.49
CA LEU A 43 1.59 19.48 -47.15
C LEU A 43 1.00 18.86 -48.43
N ASP A 44 1.37 17.60 -48.67
CA ASP A 44 1.00 16.84 -49.85
C ASP A 44 0.65 15.41 -49.45
N CYS A 45 -0.66 15.14 -49.33
CA CYS A 45 -1.17 13.80 -49.04
C CYS A 45 -0.85 12.81 -50.15
N GLY A 46 -0.88 13.23 -51.42
CA GLY A 46 -0.59 12.38 -52.57
C GLY A 46 0.83 11.84 -52.53
N ARG A 47 1.82 12.70 -52.24
CA ARG A 47 3.23 12.29 -52.11
C ARG A 47 3.44 11.25 -51.00
N VAL A 48 2.74 11.38 -49.88
CA VAL A 48 2.83 10.42 -48.76
C VAL A 48 2.13 9.12 -49.11
N LEU A 49 0.90 9.19 -49.62
CA LEU A 49 0.04 8.02 -49.88
C LEU A 49 0.48 7.19 -51.10
N ARG A 50 1.26 7.78 -52.01
CA ARG A 50 1.89 7.07 -53.14
C ARG A 50 3.36 6.68 -52.88
N SER A 51 3.89 6.99 -51.70
CA SER A 51 5.25 6.58 -51.34
C SER A 51 5.36 5.07 -51.19
N GLN A 52 6.57 4.51 -51.32
CA GLN A 52 6.83 3.09 -51.06
C GLN A 52 6.45 2.63 -49.64
N TYR A 53 6.27 3.56 -48.70
CA TYR A 53 5.91 3.29 -47.31
C TYR A 53 4.39 3.21 -47.08
N SER A 54 3.57 3.53 -48.09
CA SER A 54 2.11 3.47 -47.98
C SER A 54 1.52 2.07 -48.15
N VAL A 55 2.37 1.09 -48.50
CA VAL A 55 2.01 -0.32 -48.66
C VAL A 55 2.97 -1.18 -47.83
N VAL A 56 2.42 -2.07 -46.99
CA VAL A 56 3.20 -2.97 -46.15
C VAL A 56 2.74 -4.40 -46.43
N PHE A 57 3.68 -5.27 -46.83
CA PHE A 57 3.38 -6.65 -47.28
C PHE A 57 2.28 -6.72 -48.36
N GLY A 58 2.26 -5.75 -49.28
CA GLY A 58 1.25 -5.68 -50.35
C GLY A 58 -0.12 -5.17 -49.90
N ILE A 59 -0.30 -4.81 -48.63
CA ILE A 59 -1.56 -4.27 -48.10
C ILE A 59 -1.42 -2.75 -47.92
N PRO A 60 -2.36 -1.95 -48.46
CA PRO A 60 -2.35 -0.51 -48.24
C PRO A 60 -2.47 -0.18 -46.75
N LEU A 61 -1.66 0.75 -46.28
CA LEU A 61 -1.61 1.14 -44.88
C LEU A 61 -2.95 1.67 -44.35
N ALA A 62 -3.74 2.32 -45.22
CA ALA A 62 -5.11 2.76 -44.90
C ALA A 62 -6.02 1.58 -44.54
N VAL A 63 -5.89 0.43 -45.23
CA VAL A 63 -6.65 -0.79 -44.92
C VAL A 63 -6.23 -1.37 -43.57
N LEU A 64 -4.92 -1.41 -43.28
CA LEU A 64 -4.42 -1.85 -41.97
C LEU A 64 -4.93 -0.94 -40.83
N GLY A 65 -4.96 0.37 -41.06
CA GLY A 65 -5.55 1.35 -40.13
C GLY A 65 -7.04 1.11 -39.91
N LEU A 66 -7.80 0.85 -40.97
CA LEU A 66 -9.23 0.55 -40.88
C LEU A 66 -9.49 -0.71 -40.05
N ILE A 67 -8.77 -1.79 -40.34
CA ILE A 67 -8.85 -3.05 -39.58
C ILE A 67 -8.53 -2.80 -38.11
N HIS A 68 -7.47 -2.03 -37.82
CA HIS A 68 -7.08 -1.69 -36.46
C HIS A 68 -8.21 -0.98 -35.69
N TYR A 69 -8.80 0.09 -36.25
CA TYR A 69 -9.87 0.83 -35.58
C TYR A 69 -11.15 -0.01 -35.40
N ILE A 70 -11.50 -0.87 -36.36
CA ILE A 70 -12.65 -1.78 -36.25
C ILE A 70 -12.43 -2.80 -35.11
N ILE A 71 -11.26 -3.46 -35.07
CA ILE A 71 -10.93 -4.42 -34.02
C ILE A 71 -10.95 -3.75 -32.64
N LEU A 72 -10.31 -2.57 -32.53
CA LEU A 72 -10.27 -1.83 -31.27
C LEU A 72 -11.68 -1.44 -30.80
N THR A 73 -12.54 -1.02 -31.73
CA THR A 73 -13.96 -0.72 -31.45
C THR A 73 -14.71 -1.94 -30.93
N MET A 74 -14.60 -3.08 -31.62
CA MET A 74 -15.24 -4.32 -31.18
C MET A 74 -14.78 -4.71 -29.78
N LEU A 75 -13.47 -4.70 -29.51
CA LEU A 75 -12.93 -5.08 -28.21
C LEU A 75 -13.41 -4.17 -27.08
N ILE A 76 -13.50 -2.86 -27.31
CA ILE A 76 -14.01 -1.91 -26.29
C ILE A 76 -15.49 -2.20 -25.99
N VAL A 77 -16.31 -2.43 -27.02
CA VAL A 77 -17.73 -2.80 -26.84
C VAL A 77 -17.85 -4.10 -26.06
N PHE A 78 -17.12 -5.14 -26.46
CA PHE A 78 -17.11 -6.43 -25.75
C PHE A 78 -16.62 -6.30 -24.30
N SER A 79 -15.61 -5.46 -24.05
CA SER A 79 -15.06 -5.22 -22.71
C SER A 79 -16.08 -4.55 -21.79
N VAL A 80 -16.84 -3.58 -22.31
CA VAL A 80 -17.91 -2.91 -21.55
C VAL A 80 -19.04 -3.89 -21.19
N ILE A 81 -19.37 -4.82 -22.08
CA ILE A 81 -20.43 -5.82 -21.89
C ILE A 81 -19.98 -6.95 -20.95
N LYS A 82 -18.87 -7.62 -21.28
CA LYS A 82 -18.42 -8.86 -20.62
C LYS A 82 -17.50 -8.63 -19.43
N LYS A 83 -16.87 -7.46 -19.32
CA LYS A 83 -15.95 -7.07 -18.23
C LYS A 83 -14.82 -8.08 -17.96
N LYS A 84 -14.36 -8.80 -18.98
CA LYS A 84 -13.25 -9.76 -18.84
C LYS A 84 -11.91 -9.04 -18.86
N HIS A 85 -11.00 -9.41 -17.94
CA HIS A 85 -9.70 -8.74 -17.79
C HIS A 85 -8.77 -8.89 -19.01
N TRP A 86 -8.77 -10.05 -19.66
CA TRP A 86 -7.92 -10.27 -20.85
C TRP A 86 -8.29 -9.34 -22.02
N LEU A 87 -9.56 -8.91 -22.13
CA LEU A 87 -9.98 -7.94 -23.14
C LEU A 87 -9.32 -6.59 -22.89
N THR A 88 -9.22 -6.15 -21.62
CA THR A 88 -8.58 -4.87 -21.28
C THR A 88 -7.08 -4.88 -21.56
N ASP A 89 -6.40 -6.01 -21.35
CA ASP A 89 -4.99 -6.19 -21.72
C ASP A 89 -4.79 -6.12 -23.24
N LEU A 90 -5.64 -6.82 -24.01
CA LEU A 90 -5.56 -6.80 -25.47
C LEU A 90 -5.82 -5.40 -26.05
N ILE A 91 -6.82 -4.68 -25.51
CA ILE A 91 -7.09 -3.27 -25.86
C ILE A 91 -5.87 -2.39 -25.59
N PHE A 92 -5.18 -2.59 -24.46
CA PHE A 92 -3.97 -1.83 -24.14
C PHE A 92 -2.85 -2.11 -25.13
N LEU A 93 -2.57 -3.39 -25.41
CA LEU A 93 -1.51 -3.78 -26.34
C LEU A 93 -1.78 -3.25 -27.76
N LEU A 94 -3.02 -3.37 -28.24
CA LEU A 94 -3.39 -2.87 -29.57
C LEU A 94 -3.30 -1.35 -29.64
N SER A 95 -3.85 -0.61 -28.67
CA SER A 95 -3.77 0.85 -28.68
C SER A 95 -2.32 1.35 -28.56
N ALA A 96 -1.48 0.69 -27.76
CA ALA A 96 -0.05 1.00 -27.69
C ALA A 96 0.68 0.73 -29.02
N ALA A 97 0.39 -0.41 -29.67
CA ALA A 97 0.94 -0.73 -30.98
C ALA A 97 0.52 0.31 -32.04
N GLY A 98 -0.75 0.74 -32.01
CA GLY A 98 -1.25 1.81 -32.89
C GLY A 98 -0.49 3.12 -32.73
N VAL A 99 -0.15 3.51 -31.50
CA VAL A 99 0.71 4.69 -31.23
C VAL A 99 2.12 4.51 -31.78
N VAL A 100 2.75 3.36 -31.53
CA VAL A 100 4.12 3.10 -32.01
C VAL A 100 4.19 3.16 -33.54
N VAL A 101 3.26 2.50 -34.22
CA VAL A 101 3.17 2.54 -35.69
C VAL A 101 2.89 3.96 -36.18
N SER A 102 1.96 4.68 -35.57
CA SER A 102 1.65 6.07 -35.94
C SER A 102 2.86 6.99 -35.81
N LEU A 103 3.60 6.91 -34.70
CA LEU A 103 4.80 7.72 -34.49
C LEU A 103 5.90 7.39 -35.50
N TYR A 104 6.09 6.11 -35.81
CA TYR A 104 7.02 5.68 -36.87
C TYR A 104 6.67 6.30 -38.23
N LEU A 105 5.39 6.27 -38.60
CA LEU A 105 4.91 6.87 -39.86
C LEU A 105 5.04 8.39 -39.87
N VAL A 106 4.86 9.06 -38.73
CA VAL A 106 5.14 10.51 -38.60
C VAL A 106 6.63 10.80 -38.83
N VAL A 107 7.53 9.99 -38.26
CA VAL A 107 8.98 10.12 -38.50
C VAL A 107 9.31 9.95 -39.98
N LEU A 108 8.74 8.94 -40.66
CA LEU A 108 8.95 8.77 -42.10
C LEU A 108 8.47 9.98 -42.92
N GLN A 109 7.30 10.53 -42.60
CA GLN A 109 6.77 11.72 -43.28
C GLN A 109 7.71 12.92 -43.14
N LEU A 110 8.18 13.21 -41.92
CA LEU A 110 9.00 14.39 -41.63
C LEU A 110 10.43 14.29 -42.18
N PHE A 111 11.07 13.13 -42.03
CA PHE A 111 12.51 13.01 -42.28
C PHE A 111 12.85 12.33 -43.60
N VAL A 112 12.02 11.39 -44.05
CA VAL A 112 12.30 10.59 -45.25
C VAL A 112 11.53 11.13 -46.46
N ILE A 113 10.21 11.22 -46.36
CA ILE A 113 9.34 11.69 -47.46
C ILE A 113 9.43 13.21 -47.61
N ARG A 114 9.69 13.92 -46.50
CA ARG A 114 9.76 15.39 -46.41
C ARG A 114 8.48 16.09 -46.88
N SER A 115 7.34 15.44 -46.70
CA SER A 115 5.99 15.99 -46.88
C SER A 115 5.05 15.35 -45.86
N VAL A 116 4.03 16.10 -45.46
CA VAL A 116 3.07 15.71 -44.44
C VAL A 116 1.70 15.47 -45.07
N CYS A 117 1.04 14.38 -44.68
CA CYS A 117 -0.34 14.08 -45.04
C CYS A 117 -1.26 14.47 -43.89
N PHE A 118 -2.21 15.38 -44.15
CA PHE A 118 -3.19 15.83 -43.16
C PHE A 118 -3.96 14.67 -42.51
N TYR A 119 -4.49 13.74 -43.31
CA TYR A 119 -5.24 12.57 -42.83
C TYR A 119 -4.36 11.62 -41.98
N CYS A 120 -3.12 11.36 -42.41
CA CYS A 120 -2.19 10.55 -41.61
C CYS A 120 -1.84 11.21 -40.26
N MET A 121 -1.67 12.54 -40.24
CA MET A 121 -1.45 13.28 -38.99
C MET A 121 -2.68 13.27 -38.08
N LEU A 122 -3.88 13.38 -38.65
CA LEU A 122 -5.13 13.24 -37.92
C LEU A 122 -5.23 11.84 -37.28
N SER A 123 -4.95 10.79 -38.05
CA SER A 123 -4.93 9.40 -37.54
C SER A 123 -3.87 9.18 -36.46
N ALA A 124 -2.67 9.78 -36.60
CA ALA A 124 -1.63 9.69 -35.60
C ALA A 124 -2.01 10.39 -34.28
N LEU A 125 -2.56 11.60 -34.37
CA LEU A 125 -3.10 12.32 -33.21
C LEU A 125 -4.23 11.52 -32.56
N ASN A 126 -5.15 10.99 -33.35
CA ASN A 126 -6.27 10.18 -32.89
C ASN A 126 -5.80 8.93 -32.13
N SER A 127 -4.81 8.21 -32.66
CA SER A 127 -4.21 7.03 -32.02
C SER A 127 -3.61 7.36 -30.66
N VAL A 128 -2.89 8.49 -30.55
CA VAL A 128 -2.30 8.96 -29.28
C VAL A 128 -3.39 9.33 -28.27
N LEU A 129 -4.41 10.08 -28.69
CA LEU A 129 -5.53 10.45 -27.83
C LEU A 129 -6.30 9.21 -27.34
N LEU A 130 -6.61 8.28 -28.24
CA LEU A 130 -7.26 7.02 -27.91
C LEU A 130 -6.46 6.23 -26.88
N TYR A 131 -5.14 6.07 -27.07
CA TYR A 131 -4.29 5.38 -26.10
C TYR A 131 -4.40 5.98 -24.69
N PHE A 132 -4.30 7.30 -24.56
CA PHE A 132 -4.39 7.94 -23.24
C PHE A 132 -5.79 7.88 -22.64
N LEU A 133 -6.84 8.04 -23.44
CA LEU A 133 -8.23 7.97 -22.96
C LEU A 133 -8.64 6.55 -22.58
N ILE A 134 -8.28 5.55 -23.38
CA ILE A 134 -8.47 4.12 -23.08
C ILE A 134 -7.73 3.78 -21.79
N ARG A 135 -6.47 4.20 -21.66
CA ARG A 135 -5.66 4.00 -20.45
C ARG A 135 -6.31 4.64 -19.22
N TYR A 136 -6.87 5.83 -19.36
CA TYR A 136 -7.57 6.51 -18.29
C TYR A 136 -8.87 5.78 -17.92
N TYR A 137 -9.69 5.41 -18.92
CA TYR A 137 -10.99 4.78 -18.72
C TYR A 137 -10.89 3.40 -18.06
N PHE A 138 -9.93 2.58 -18.49
CA PHE A 138 -9.69 1.24 -17.92
C PHE A 138 -8.62 1.25 -16.80
N TRP A 139 -8.28 2.42 -16.26
CA TRP A 139 -7.24 2.56 -15.23
C TRP A 139 -7.41 1.60 -14.03
N PRO A 140 -8.62 1.42 -13.43
CA PRO A 140 -8.79 0.49 -12.32
C PRO A 140 -8.48 -0.97 -12.70
N GLN A 141 -8.83 -1.40 -13.92
CA GLN A 141 -8.53 -2.75 -14.40
C GLN A 141 -7.02 -2.92 -14.62
N TYR A 142 -6.35 -1.90 -15.18
CA TYR A 142 -4.89 -1.92 -15.34
C TYR A 142 -4.15 -1.94 -14.00
N GLN A 143 -4.61 -1.20 -13.00
CA GLN A 143 -4.03 -1.26 -11.65
C GLN A 143 -4.15 -2.65 -11.04
N ARG A 144 -5.30 -3.32 -11.18
CA ARG A 144 -5.48 -4.70 -10.70
C ARG A 144 -4.44 -5.63 -11.33
N LEU A 145 -4.32 -5.59 -12.66
CA LEU A 145 -3.37 -6.43 -13.39
C LEU A 145 -1.92 -6.09 -13.03
N PHE A 146 -1.61 -4.81 -12.85
CA PHE A 146 -0.31 -4.36 -12.36
C PHE A 146 0.02 -4.98 -11.00
N PHE A 147 -0.88 -4.90 -10.02
CA PHE A 147 -0.66 -5.51 -8.70
C PHE A 147 -0.45 -7.03 -8.78
N ILE A 148 -1.25 -7.73 -9.59
CA ILE A 148 -1.10 -9.18 -9.80
C ILE A 148 0.27 -9.50 -10.40
N LYS A 149 0.66 -8.81 -11.48
CA LYS A 149 1.94 -9.02 -12.17
C LYS A 149 3.13 -8.71 -11.26
N GLN A 150 3.10 -7.57 -10.57
CA GLN A 150 4.16 -7.17 -9.64
C GLN A 150 4.26 -8.12 -8.45
N GLY A 151 3.13 -8.55 -7.89
CA GLY A 151 3.12 -9.51 -6.78
C GLY A 151 3.63 -10.89 -7.22
N PHE A 152 3.25 -11.34 -8.41
CA PHE A 152 3.81 -12.56 -8.99
C PHE A 152 5.33 -12.43 -9.15
N LEU A 153 5.81 -11.41 -9.87
CA LEU A 153 7.23 -11.15 -10.10
C LEU A 153 8.03 -11.05 -8.79
N TYR A 154 7.52 -10.33 -7.80
CA TYR A 154 8.16 -10.22 -6.50
C TYR A 154 8.24 -11.58 -5.82
N ARG A 155 7.15 -12.34 -5.76
CA ARG A 155 7.12 -13.64 -5.06
C ARG A 155 7.97 -14.70 -5.74
N THR A 156 8.10 -14.68 -7.06
CA THR A 156 8.80 -15.70 -7.84
C THR A 156 10.27 -15.38 -8.07
N ILE A 157 10.65 -14.10 -8.16
CA ILE A 157 12.03 -13.70 -8.48
C ILE A 157 12.66 -12.95 -7.31
N ILE A 158 12.10 -11.81 -6.92
CA ILE A 158 12.76 -10.87 -5.99
C ILE A 158 12.85 -11.44 -4.57
N LYS A 159 11.76 -12.01 -4.05
CA LYS A 159 11.68 -12.56 -2.70
C LYS A 159 12.65 -13.74 -2.51
N PRO A 160 12.71 -14.77 -3.39
CA PRO A 160 13.71 -15.82 -3.28
C PRO A 160 15.13 -15.27 -3.18
N LEU A 161 15.51 -14.30 -4.02
CA LEU A 161 16.83 -13.66 -3.98
C LEU A 161 17.09 -12.96 -2.63
N PHE A 162 16.15 -12.17 -2.13
CA PHE A 162 16.27 -11.54 -0.81
C PHE A 162 16.32 -12.54 0.34
N PHE A 163 15.71 -13.71 0.18
CA PHE A 163 15.66 -14.72 1.24
C PHE A 163 16.96 -15.52 1.34
N LEU A 164 17.86 -15.43 0.36
CA LEU A 164 19.24 -15.94 0.42
C LEU A 164 20.17 -15.05 1.25
N VAL A 165 19.79 -13.80 1.52
CA VAL A 165 20.58 -12.81 2.26
C VAL A 165 20.05 -12.66 3.69
N ASP A 166 20.93 -12.34 4.64
CA ASP A 166 20.54 -12.05 6.03
C ASP A 166 19.34 -11.09 6.12
N ALA A 167 18.40 -11.39 7.02
CA ALA A 167 17.15 -10.66 7.09
C ALA A 167 17.31 -9.23 7.58
N GLU A 168 18.21 -8.98 8.53
CA GLU A 168 18.46 -7.64 9.05
C GLU A 168 19.19 -6.80 8.01
N LEU A 169 20.15 -7.38 7.28
CA LEU A 169 20.83 -6.70 6.17
C LEU A 169 19.84 -6.25 5.09
N VAL A 170 18.99 -7.16 4.59
CA VAL A 170 17.98 -6.80 3.57
C VAL A 170 17.06 -5.70 4.09
N HIS A 171 16.61 -5.79 5.35
CA HIS A 171 15.75 -4.77 5.93
C HIS A 171 16.42 -3.40 5.98
N VAL A 172 17.67 -3.31 6.47
CA VAL A 172 18.41 -2.04 6.52
C VAL A 172 18.66 -1.48 5.11
N SER A 173 19.05 -2.32 4.15
CA SER A 173 19.23 -1.91 2.76
C SER A 173 17.94 -1.36 2.15
N MET A 174 16.79 -2.02 2.37
CA MET A 174 15.50 -1.56 1.86
C MET A 174 15.01 -0.29 2.54
N VAL A 175 15.28 -0.11 3.84
CA VAL A 175 14.97 1.14 4.55
C VAL A 175 15.78 2.30 3.97
N ASN A 176 17.08 2.11 3.75
CA ASN A 176 17.94 3.14 3.19
C ASN A 176 17.57 3.47 1.72
N PHE A 177 17.29 2.44 0.92
CA PHE A 177 16.82 2.62 -0.45
C PHE A 177 15.48 3.37 -0.50
N GLY A 178 14.52 2.98 0.35
CA GLY A 178 13.25 3.68 0.49
C GLY A 178 13.41 5.13 0.93
N ALA A 179 14.35 5.42 1.84
CA ALA A 179 14.65 6.78 2.28
C ALA A 179 15.20 7.64 1.13
N GLN A 180 16.11 7.10 0.32
CA GLN A 180 16.63 7.77 -0.87
C GLN A 180 15.52 8.08 -1.88
N LEU A 181 14.68 7.10 -2.19
CA LEU A 181 13.50 7.29 -3.05
C LEU A 181 12.51 8.32 -2.47
N GLY A 182 12.37 8.36 -1.14
CA GLY A 182 11.47 9.29 -0.45
C GLY A 182 11.94 10.74 -0.48
N ASN A 183 13.24 11.00 -0.67
CA ASN A 183 13.79 12.36 -0.68
C ASN A 183 13.58 13.09 -2.02
N ILE A 184 13.28 12.37 -3.10
CA ILE A 184 13.07 12.94 -4.44
C ILE A 184 11.56 13.03 -4.73
N SER A 185 11.06 14.20 -5.12
CA SER A 185 9.62 14.40 -5.37
C SER A 185 9.11 13.59 -6.57
N VAL A 186 9.92 13.52 -7.63
CA VAL A 186 9.62 12.81 -8.89
C VAL A 186 9.47 11.31 -8.66
N THR A 187 10.40 10.69 -7.93
CA THR A 187 10.33 9.26 -7.59
C THR A 187 9.09 8.96 -6.76
N ARG A 188 8.74 9.80 -5.77
CA ARG A 188 7.49 9.65 -5.02
C ARG A 188 6.26 9.71 -5.93
N GLY A 189 6.23 10.65 -6.88
CA GLY A 189 5.14 10.77 -7.85
C GLY A 189 4.98 9.52 -8.73
N LEU A 190 6.10 9.00 -9.25
CA LEU A 190 6.13 7.78 -10.06
C LEU A 190 5.70 6.56 -9.25
N ILE A 191 6.25 6.35 -8.07
CA ILE A 191 5.87 5.24 -7.18
C ILE A 191 4.38 5.33 -6.85
N LYS A 192 3.89 6.54 -6.49
CA LYS A 192 2.49 6.77 -6.16
C LYS A 192 1.56 6.36 -7.31
N ARG A 193 1.92 6.71 -8.55
CA ARG A 193 1.12 6.39 -9.74
C ARG A 193 0.89 4.89 -9.90
N PHE A 194 1.86 4.06 -9.52
CA PHE A 194 1.79 2.62 -9.71
C PHE A 194 1.30 1.85 -8.49
N TYR A 195 1.69 2.26 -7.28
CA TYR A 195 1.47 1.49 -6.06
C TYR A 195 0.22 1.90 -5.27
N THR A 196 -0.36 3.07 -5.54
CA THR A 196 -1.53 3.54 -4.79
C THR A 196 -2.85 3.24 -5.47
N TYR A 197 -3.84 2.89 -4.65
CA TYR A 197 -5.24 2.84 -5.01
C TYR A 197 -6.01 3.72 -4.04
N ASP A 198 -6.69 4.74 -4.57
CA ASP A 198 -7.47 5.70 -3.79
C ASP A 198 -8.97 5.53 -4.09
N ASN A 199 -9.78 5.53 -3.03
CA ASN A 199 -11.22 5.37 -3.16
C ASN A 199 -11.95 5.92 -1.92
N GLN A 200 -12.98 6.74 -2.13
CA GLN A 200 -13.77 7.34 -1.05
C GLN A 200 -14.46 6.30 -0.15
N MET A 201 -14.73 5.09 -0.64
CA MET A 201 -15.27 4.00 0.19
C MET A 201 -14.31 3.57 1.31
N LEU A 202 -13.01 3.84 1.20
CA LEU A 202 -11.99 3.47 2.19
C LEU A 202 -11.65 4.62 3.15
N ARG A 203 -12.05 5.85 2.82
CA ARG A 203 -11.77 7.03 3.62
C ARG A 203 -12.66 7.06 4.85
N GLN A 204 -12.09 7.34 6.01
CA GLN A 204 -12.81 7.38 7.29
C GLN A 204 -12.14 8.33 8.29
N LYS A 205 -12.91 8.75 9.31
CA LYS A 205 -12.42 9.51 10.46
C LYS A 205 -12.44 8.62 11.69
N VAL A 206 -11.29 8.38 12.31
CA VAL A 206 -11.12 7.50 13.48
C VAL A 206 -10.34 8.27 14.55
N ALA A 207 -10.85 8.31 15.78
CA ALA A 207 -10.26 9.07 16.89
C ALA A 207 -9.92 10.55 16.53
N GLY A 208 -10.79 11.21 15.75
CA GLY A 208 -10.57 12.58 15.30
C GLY A 208 -9.69 12.73 14.05
N ILE A 209 -9.04 11.64 13.59
CA ILE A 209 -8.03 11.65 12.52
C ILE A 209 -8.64 11.14 11.21
N VAL A 210 -8.34 11.82 10.09
CA VAL A 210 -8.79 11.39 8.76
C VAL A 210 -7.75 10.46 8.13
N PHE A 211 -8.17 9.25 7.78
CA PHE A 211 -7.38 8.25 7.07
C PHE A 211 -7.92 8.10 5.65
N SER A 212 -7.04 8.14 4.65
CA SER A 212 -7.41 7.94 3.24
C SER A 212 -7.79 6.49 2.93
N ASN A 213 -7.20 5.54 3.65
CA ASN A 213 -7.51 4.11 3.62
C ASN A 213 -7.16 3.47 4.97
N PRO A 214 -7.69 2.27 5.30
CA PRO A 214 -7.56 1.68 6.63
C PRO A 214 -6.23 0.98 6.89
N ILE A 215 -5.31 0.93 5.92
CA ILE A 215 -4.10 0.08 6.00
C ILE A 215 -2.88 0.92 6.38
N GLY A 216 -2.26 0.58 7.51
CA GLY A 216 -1.07 1.25 8.02
C GLY A 216 0.15 0.35 8.19
N LEU A 217 1.32 0.97 8.28
CA LEU A 217 2.55 0.30 8.67
C LEU A 217 2.65 0.24 10.19
N SER A 218 2.79 -0.96 10.76
CA SER A 218 2.96 -1.12 12.22
C SER A 218 4.34 -0.65 12.69
N ALA A 219 4.42 -0.25 13.96
CA ALA A 219 5.68 -0.03 14.64
C ALA A 219 6.59 -1.26 14.60
N GLY A 220 7.90 -1.03 14.45
CA GLY A 220 8.97 -2.03 14.41
C GLY A 220 9.66 -2.16 13.05
N PHE A 221 9.03 -1.63 11.98
CA PHE A 221 9.62 -1.57 10.65
C PHE A 221 10.41 -0.27 10.44
N ASP A 222 9.76 0.90 10.44
CA ASP A 222 10.45 2.20 10.38
C ASP A 222 10.75 2.74 11.80
N TYR A 223 11.62 2.04 12.52
CA TYR A 223 11.95 2.38 13.91
C TYR A 223 12.89 3.59 14.04
N GLU A 224 13.41 4.11 12.92
CA GLU A 224 14.31 5.28 12.84
C GLU A 224 13.69 6.46 12.08
N ALA A 225 12.40 6.37 11.69
CA ALA A 225 11.69 7.45 10.97
C ALA A 225 12.36 7.86 9.63
N LYS A 226 12.83 6.88 8.86
CA LYS A 226 13.52 7.07 7.58
C LYS A 226 12.59 6.97 6.38
N LEU A 227 11.45 6.30 6.51
CA LEU A 227 10.55 5.96 5.42
C LEU A 227 9.31 6.86 5.35
N THR A 228 9.15 7.77 6.30
CA THR A 228 7.98 8.64 6.48
C THR A 228 7.59 9.45 5.24
N SER A 229 8.54 9.69 4.34
CA SER A 229 8.31 10.40 3.07
C SER A 229 7.89 9.49 1.90
N VAL A 230 8.25 8.20 1.91
CA VAL A 230 8.00 7.28 0.79
C VAL A 230 6.77 6.38 1.02
N LEU A 231 6.44 6.07 2.27
CA LEU A 231 5.33 5.16 2.61
C LEU A 231 3.97 5.57 2.04
N PRO A 232 3.59 6.87 2.01
CA PRO A 232 2.36 7.30 1.35
C PRO A 232 2.33 6.95 -0.15
N ALA A 233 3.49 6.90 -0.81
CA ALA A 233 3.59 6.60 -2.22
C ALA A 233 3.44 5.10 -2.52
N ILE A 234 3.71 4.21 -1.56
CA ILE A 234 3.51 2.76 -1.75
C ILE A 234 2.11 2.28 -1.29
N GLY A 235 1.22 3.20 -0.93
CA GLY A 235 -0.21 2.92 -0.72
C GLY A 235 -0.69 2.95 0.73
N PHE A 236 0.20 3.08 1.72
CA PHE A 236 -0.21 3.14 3.12
C PHE A 236 -1.07 4.38 3.39
N GLY A 237 -2.11 4.19 4.21
CA GLY A 237 -2.99 5.26 4.70
C GLY A 237 -2.45 5.96 5.94
N PHE A 238 -1.56 5.31 6.69
CA PHE A 238 -0.84 5.85 7.86
C PHE A 238 0.38 4.98 8.19
N GLU A 239 1.17 5.42 9.16
CA GLU A 239 2.20 4.59 9.80
C GLU A 239 2.29 4.86 11.30
N THR A 240 2.94 3.93 12.00
CA THR A 240 3.43 4.12 13.37
C THR A 240 4.95 3.98 13.39
N VAL A 241 5.66 5.10 13.56
CA VAL A 241 7.13 5.13 13.70
C VAL A 241 7.56 4.58 15.05
N GLY A 242 8.69 3.89 15.11
CA GLY A 242 9.27 3.36 16.35
C GLY A 242 9.18 1.84 16.42
N THR A 243 9.17 1.21 17.59
CA THR A 243 9.06 1.84 18.92
C THR A 243 10.31 2.62 19.30
N ILE A 244 10.10 3.87 19.68
CA ILE A 244 11.11 4.81 20.13
C ILE A 244 11.24 4.70 21.64
N THR A 245 12.47 4.70 22.12
CA THR A 245 12.78 4.69 23.54
C THR A 245 13.33 6.05 23.97
N ASN A 246 13.30 6.37 25.26
CA ASN A 246 13.81 7.65 25.75
C ASN A 246 15.31 7.83 25.48
N ARG A 247 16.07 6.76 25.73
CA ARG A 247 17.51 6.67 25.50
C ARG A 247 17.81 5.73 24.33
N PRO A 248 18.95 5.89 23.63
CA PRO A 248 19.34 4.98 22.57
C PRO A 248 19.52 3.55 23.08
N TYR A 249 19.24 2.59 22.20
CA TYR A 249 19.48 1.17 22.41
C TYR A 249 19.80 0.48 21.07
N GLU A 250 20.95 -0.19 21.00
CA GLU A 250 21.46 -0.82 19.78
C GLU A 250 20.68 -2.05 19.30
N GLY A 251 19.78 -2.57 20.15
CA GLY A 251 19.04 -3.81 19.93
C GLY A 251 19.70 -5.03 20.59
N ASN A 252 18.93 -6.09 20.82
CA ASN A 252 19.42 -7.31 21.49
C ASN A 252 20.57 -7.97 20.70
N VAL A 253 21.24 -8.96 21.31
CA VAL A 253 22.28 -9.75 20.62
C VAL A 253 21.69 -10.46 19.40
N LYS A 254 22.44 -10.49 18.29
CA LYS A 254 22.04 -11.15 17.04
C LYS A 254 21.89 -12.68 17.22
N PRO A 255 21.05 -13.36 16.43
CA PRO A 255 20.21 -12.83 15.35
C PRO A 255 18.99 -12.05 15.89
N ARG A 256 18.73 -10.87 15.31
CA ARG A 256 17.60 -10.00 15.69
C ARG A 256 16.38 -10.18 14.78
N LEU A 257 16.61 -10.74 13.60
CA LEU A 257 15.59 -10.96 12.59
C LEU A 257 15.88 -12.29 11.88
N GLY A 258 14.85 -13.11 11.70
CA GLY A 258 14.92 -14.38 11.00
C GLY A 258 13.65 -14.61 10.18
N ARG A 259 13.71 -15.51 9.20
CA ARG A 259 12.56 -15.83 8.34
C ARG A 259 12.13 -17.28 8.56
N LEU A 260 10.82 -17.51 8.51
CA LEU A 260 10.17 -18.81 8.49
C LEU A 260 9.28 -18.86 7.24
N PRO A 261 9.85 -19.12 6.05
CA PRO A 261 9.15 -19.04 4.78
C PRO A 261 7.87 -19.89 4.70
N LYS A 262 7.92 -21.15 5.16
CA LYS A 262 6.78 -22.08 5.13
C LYS A 262 5.67 -21.63 6.08
N SER A 263 6.06 -21.16 7.27
CA SER A 263 5.11 -20.64 8.27
C SER A 263 4.60 -19.21 7.97
N GLN A 264 5.06 -18.57 6.89
CA GLN A 264 4.79 -17.16 6.59
C GLN A 264 5.00 -16.24 7.81
N SER A 265 6.16 -16.37 8.45
CA SER A 265 6.47 -15.76 9.74
C SER A 265 7.90 -15.21 9.79
N LEU A 266 8.14 -14.27 10.69
CA LEU A 266 9.49 -13.78 10.98
C LEU A 266 9.77 -13.99 12.47
N LEU A 267 10.98 -14.45 12.79
CA LEU A 267 11.53 -14.35 14.13
C LEU A 267 12.04 -12.93 14.35
N VAL A 268 11.67 -12.30 15.46
CA VAL A 268 12.03 -10.93 15.81
C VAL A 268 12.57 -10.91 17.24
N ASN A 269 13.76 -10.33 17.41
CA ASN A 269 14.48 -10.15 18.65
C ASN A 269 15.19 -8.78 18.69
N LYS A 270 14.52 -7.70 18.23
CA LYS A 270 15.13 -6.36 18.24
C LYS A 270 15.16 -5.70 19.63
N GLY A 271 14.17 -5.97 20.48
CA GLY A 271 14.09 -5.41 21.84
C GLY A 271 14.04 -3.88 21.87
N PHE A 272 13.20 -3.25 21.04
CA PHE A 272 13.13 -1.78 20.91
C PHE A 272 14.47 -1.11 20.57
N LYS A 273 15.18 -1.65 19.55
CA LYS A 273 16.29 -0.92 18.92
C LYS A 273 15.83 0.48 18.52
N SER A 274 16.53 1.51 18.96
CA SER A 274 16.17 2.92 18.76
C SER A 274 17.38 3.84 18.93
N GLU A 275 17.46 4.93 18.17
CA GLU A 275 18.45 6.00 18.37
C GLU A 275 18.07 6.95 19.53
N GLY A 276 16.90 6.73 20.14
CA GLY A 276 16.39 7.55 21.24
C GLY A 276 15.48 8.70 20.79
N ALA A 277 14.58 9.10 21.68
CA ALA A 277 13.56 10.10 21.43
C ALA A 277 14.12 11.48 21.02
N GLU A 278 15.26 11.88 21.59
CA GLU A 278 15.91 13.16 21.28
C GLU A 278 16.36 13.24 19.82
N VAL A 279 17.03 12.19 19.32
CA VAL A 279 17.56 12.15 17.95
C VAL A 279 16.41 12.05 16.94
N ILE A 280 15.44 11.17 17.21
CA ILE A 280 14.34 10.92 16.27
C ILE A 280 13.37 12.11 16.23
N SER A 281 13.07 12.76 17.36
CA SER A 281 12.22 13.96 17.36
C SER A 281 12.84 15.07 16.51
N LYS A 282 14.11 15.44 16.72
CA LYS A 282 14.82 16.42 15.90
C LYS A 282 14.80 16.10 14.40
N ARG A 283 15.00 14.83 14.04
CA ARG A 283 14.92 14.37 12.64
C ARG A 283 13.54 14.65 12.04
N LEU A 284 12.49 14.41 12.81
CA LEU A 284 11.10 14.55 12.38
C LEU A 284 10.60 16.00 12.37
N GLU A 285 11.19 16.93 13.14
CA GLU A 285 10.77 18.34 13.19
C GLU A 285 10.82 19.03 11.81
N SER A 286 11.79 18.64 10.98
CA SER A 286 11.94 19.17 9.62
C SER A 286 10.95 18.60 8.61
N LYS A 287 10.22 17.53 8.97
CA LYS A 287 9.39 16.76 8.03
C LYS A 287 7.96 17.30 8.00
N ARG A 288 7.39 17.31 6.80
CA ARG A 288 5.94 17.46 6.58
C ARG A 288 5.39 16.11 6.16
N PHE A 289 4.42 15.60 6.91
CA PHE A 289 3.81 14.30 6.65
C PHE A 289 2.64 14.45 5.66
N ALA A 290 2.59 13.57 4.66
CA ALA A 290 1.52 13.55 3.67
C ALA A 290 0.29 12.74 4.11
N PHE A 291 0.38 12.05 5.24
CA PHE A 291 -0.63 11.20 5.85
C PHE A 291 -0.48 11.20 7.38
N PRO A 292 -1.39 10.60 8.16
CA PRO A 292 -1.22 10.46 9.61
C PRO A 292 0.03 9.64 9.98
N VAL A 293 0.81 10.17 10.92
CA VAL A 293 2.00 9.51 11.47
C VAL A 293 1.85 9.37 12.97
N GLY A 294 1.94 8.15 13.46
CA GLY A 294 1.97 7.82 14.88
C GLY A 294 3.39 7.72 15.42
N ILE A 295 3.57 8.01 16.71
CA ILE A 295 4.83 7.78 17.42
C ILE A 295 4.63 6.68 18.46
N SER A 296 5.23 5.52 18.23
CA SER A 296 5.27 4.42 19.19
C SER A 296 6.36 4.67 20.23
N ILE A 297 5.98 4.69 21.51
CA ILE A 297 6.89 4.88 22.65
C ILE A 297 6.84 3.66 23.55
N GLY A 298 8.01 3.21 23.98
CA GLY A 298 8.18 2.13 24.95
C GLY A 298 9.40 2.36 25.83
N ARG A 299 9.56 1.55 26.89
CA ARG A 299 10.72 1.71 27.79
C ARG A 299 12.03 1.38 27.07
N THR A 300 13.08 2.13 27.37
CA THR A 300 14.45 1.77 27.00
C THR A 300 14.78 0.35 27.47
N ASN A 301 15.37 -0.44 26.59
CA ASN A 301 15.64 -1.85 26.84
C ASN A 301 17.00 -2.07 27.53
N ILE A 302 17.14 -1.62 28.77
CA ILE A 302 18.38 -1.74 29.57
C ILE A 302 18.16 -2.60 30.81
N ALA A 303 19.17 -3.38 31.17
CA ALA A 303 19.13 -4.29 32.33
C ALA A 303 19.20 -3.56 33.68
N THR A 304 19.60 -2.29 33.69
CA THR A 304 19.83 -1.51 34.90
C THR A 304 18.55 -1.01 35.56
N PHE A 305 17.39 -1.08 34.88
CA PHE A 305 16.12 -0.79 35.54
C PHE A 305 15.81 -1.87 36.57
N LYS A 306 15.80 -1.48 37.84
CA LYS A 306 15.53 -2.34 38.99
C LYS A 306 14.12 -2.16 39.53
N LYS A 307 13.50 -1.00 39.28
CA LYS A 307 12.18 -0.64 39.84
C LYS A 307 11.19 -0.24 38.74
N GLN A 308 9.93 -0.56 38.95
CA GLN A 308 8.81 -0.21 38.07
C GLN A 308 8.79 1.30 37.75
N LYS A 309 8.93 2.14 38.78
CA LYS A 309 8.97 3.61 38.67
C LYS A 309 10.05 4.12 37.71
N GLU A 310 11.21 3.48 37.62
CA GLU A 310 12.29 3.89 36.71
C GLU A 310 11.87 3.70 35.25
N ALA A 311 11.22 2.57 34.94
CA ALA A 311 10.71 2.29 33.60
C ALA A 311 9.53 3.20 33.23
N VAL A 312 8.66 3.53 34.20
CA VAL A 312 7.57 4.50 34.00
C VAL A 312 8.16 5.88 33.67
N GLN A 313 9.10 6.37 34.47
CA GLN A 313 9.74 7.68 34.25
C GLN A 313 10.50 7.73 32.93
N ASP A 314 11.11 6.62 32.50
CA ASP A 314 11.75 6.54 31.20
C ASP A 314 10.75 6.75 30.04
N ILE A 315 9.60 6.05 30.07
CA ILE A 315 8.53 6.24 29.09
C ILE A 315 8.02 7.69 29.10
N VAL A 316 7.71 8.23 30.28
CA VAL A 316 7.19 9.60 30.47
C VAL A 316 8.16 10.63 29.88
N GLN A 317 9.48 10.47 30.08
CA GLN A 317 10.47 11.37 29.49
C GLN A 317 10.51 11.31 27.96
N ALA A 318 10.28 10.14 27.36
CA ALA A 318 10.17 10.05 25.90
C ALA A 318 8.94 10.81 25.37
N PHE A 319 7.78 10.69 26.03
CA PHE A 319 6.61 11.50 25.69
C PHE A 319 6.90 12.99 25.82
N HIS A 320 7.50 13.41 26.94
CA HIS A 320 7.83 14.82 27.20
C HIS A 320 8.75 15.42 26.13
N LYS A 321 9.74 14.65 25.65
CA LYS A 321 10.62 15.08 24.54
C LYS A 321 9.83 15.32 23.25
N PHE A 322 8.89 14.44 22.91
CA PHE A 322 8.06 14.63 21.72
C PHE A 322 7.04 15.76 21.86
N GLU A 323 6.44 15.96 23.04
CA GLU A 323 5.51 17.07 23.26
C GLU A 323 6.20 18.43 23.28
N LYS A 324 7.46 18.49 23.73
CA LYS A 324 8.30 19.68 23.62
C LYS A 324 8.84 19.93 22.20
N SER A 325 8.86 18.90 21.36
CA SER A 325 9.33 19.02 19.98
C SER A 325 8.30 19.65 19.06
N LYS A 326 8.73 20.14 17.90
CA LYS A 326 7.83 20.67 16.85
C LYS A 326 7.29 19.58 15.90
N VAL A 327 7.40 18.31 16.27
CA VAL A 327 7.00 17.18 15.41
C VAL A 327 5.49 17.14 15.25
N LYS A 328 5.01 17.29 14.01
CA LYS A 328 3.58 17.29 13.66
C LYS A 328 2.98 15.88 13.49
N HIS A 329 3.28 14.98 14.43
CA HIS A 329 2.68 13.66 14.45
C HIS A 329 1.22 13.74 14.91
N THR A 330 0.43 12.71 14.61
CA THR A 330 -1.03 12.76 14.72
C THR A 330 -1.57 11.98 15.91
N TYR A 331 -0.84 10.97 16.39
CA TYR A 331 -1.22 10.17 17.56
C TYR A 331 0.01 9.53 18.20
N TYR A 332 -0.18 9.00 19.40
CA TYR A 332 0.81 8.17 20.10
C TYR A 332 0.38 6.72 20.15
N GLU A 333 1.35 5.80 20.05
CA GLU A 333 1.20 4.41 20.45
C GLU A 333 1.99 4.19 21.75
N LEU A 334 1.34 3.86 22.86
CA LEU A 334 2.00 3.40 24.08
C LEU A 334 2.23 1.89 23.98
N ASN A 335 3.48 1.48 23.73
CA ASN A 335 3.81 0.08 23.49
C ASN A 335 4.28 -0.63 24.76
N ILE A 336 3.36 -1.38 25.37
CA ILE A 336 3.61 -2.18 26.57
C ILE A 336 3.84 -3.68 26.28
N SER A 337 3.80 -4.10 25.02
CA SER A 337 3.60 -5.52 24.64
C SER A 337 4.80 -6.22 24.03
N CYS A 338 5.96 -5.55 23.94
CA CYS A 338 7.15 -6.16 23.38
C CYS A 338 7.67 -7.30 24.29
N PRO A 339 7.77 -8.53 23.77
CA PRO A 339 8.20 -9.66 24.58
C PRO A 339 9.72 -9.87 24.59
N ASN A 340 10.47 -9.01 23.91
CA ASN A 340 11.91 -9.09 23.74
C ASN A 340 12.68 -8.12 24.66
N LEU A 341 12.00 -7.56 25.66
CA LEU A 341 12.62 -6.66 26.62
C LEU A 341 13.37 -7.44 27.69
N ILE A 342 14.56 -6.96 28.04
CA ILE A 342 15.38 -7.46 29.14
C ILE A 342 14.94 -6.82 30.46
N GLY A 343 15.22 -7.51 31.56
CA GLY A 343 14.78 -7.10 32.90
C GLY A 343 13.33 -7.49 33.16
N GLY A 344 13.04 -8.01 34.36
CA GLY A 344 11.74 -8.56 34.75
C GLY A 344 10.60 -7.55 34.92
N ILE A 345 10.76 -6.31 34.42
CA ILE A 345 9.76 -5.25 34.52
C ILE A 345 8.69 -5.48 33.46
N SER A 346 7.45 -5.63 33.93
CA SER A 346 6.26 -5.87 33.12
C SER A 346 5.15 -4.89 33.47
N PHE A 347 4.47 -4.38 32.45
CA PHE A 347 3.28 -3.52 32.58
C PHE A 347 1.96 -4.31 32.46
N TYR A 348 2.02 -5.65 32.50
CA TYR A 348 0.82 -6.48 32.42
C TYR A 348 0.03 -6.55 33.73
N PRO A 349 0.67 -6.63 34.93
CA PRO A 349 -0.07 -6.55 36.18
C PRO A 349 -0.83 -5.23 36.30
N LEU A 350 -2.09 -5.27 36.73
CA LEU A 350 -2.95 -4.08 36.80
C LEU A 350 -2.35 -2.93 37.63
N PRO A 351 -1.72 -3.16 38.81
CA PRO A 351 -1.08 -2.07 39.56
C PRO A 351 0.04 -1.37 38.76
N ASN A 352 0.83 -2.14 38.01
CA ASN A 352 1.94 -1.62 37.21
C ASN A 352 1.43 -0.82 35.99
N LEU A 353 0.36 -1.30 35.36
CA LEU A 353 -0.30 -0.58 34.26
C LEU A 353 -0.93 0.72 34.78
N LYS A 354 -1.58 0.66 35.95
CA LYS A 354 -2.18 1.82 36.60
C LYS A 354 -1.13 2.90 36.89
N GLU A 355 -0.01 2.52 37.50
CA GLU A 355 1.10 3.45 37.77
C GLU A 355 1.58 4.16 36.50
N LEU A 356 1.73 3.42 35.39
CA LEU A 356 2.11 4.00 34.11
C LEU A 356 1.05 4.98 33.58
N LEU A 357 -0.23 4.58 33.57
CA LEU A 357 -1.31 5.41 33.04
C LEU A 357 -1.57 6.66 33.89
N ASP A 358 -1.40 6.58 35.21
CA ASP A 358 -1.47 7.73 36.11
C ASP A 358 -0.40 8.79 35.77
N GLU A 359 0.84 8.37 35.48
CA GLU A 359 1.90 9.30 35.09
C GLU A 359 1.68 9.86 33.67
N ILE A 360 1.21 9.05 32.72
CA ILE A 360 0.88 9.54 31.37
C ILE A 360 -0.27 10.55 31.42
N LYS A 361 -1.28 10.35 32.26
CA LYS A 361 -2.40 11.30 32.44
C LYS A 361 -1.93 12.69 32.85
N LYS A 362 -0.86 12.79 33.66
CA LYS A 362 -0.29 14.07 34.12
C LYS A 362 0.38 14.88 33.00
N LEU A 363 0.65 14.27 31.85
CA LEU A 363 1.23 14.95 30.70
C LEU A 363 0.20 15.78 29.92
N HIS A 364 -1.10 15.61 30.16
CA HIS A 364 -2.18 16.33 29.48
C HIS A 364 -2.06 16.30 27.94
N LEU A 365 -1.75 15.12 27.40
CA LEU A 365 -1.53 14.93 25.97
C LEU A 365 -2.79 15.32 25.17
N GLU A 366 -2.64 16.24 24.22
CA GLU A 366 -3.74 16.64 23.33
C GLU A 366 -4.02 15.59 22.24
N LYS A 367 -2.98 14.84 21.85
CA LYS A 367 -3.05 13.85 20.79
C LYS A 367 -3.60 12.52 21.31
N PRO A 368 -4.43 11.80 20.53
CA PRO A 368 -4.96 10.52 20.95
C PRO A 368 -3.85 9.49 21.21
N VAL A 369 -3.99 8.74 22.30
CA VAL A 369 -3.08 7.65 22.69
C VAL A 369 -3.76 6.31 22.40
N PHE A 370 -3.03 5.42 21.74
CA PHE A 370 -3.42 4.02 21.53
C PHE A 370 -2.50 3.10 22.32
N VAL A 371 -3.04 2.16 23.09
CA VAL A 371 -2.21 1.21 23.86
C VAL A 371 -2.01 -0.07 23.06
N LYS A 372 -0.75 -0.47 22.79
CA LYS A 372 -0.46 -1.72 22.07
C LYS A 372 -0.39 -2.90 23.02
N MET A 373 -1.36 -3.78 22.90
CA MET A 373 -1.66 -4.85 23.85
C MET A 373 -0.89 -6.15 23.54
N PRO A 374 -0.54 -6.94 24.58
CA PRO A 374 0.09 -8.26 24.41
C PRO A 374 -0.88 -9.25 23.75
N ILE A 375 -0.34 -10.18 22.94
CA ILE A 375 -1.14 -11.18 22.22
C ILE A 375 -1.33 -12.46 23.02
N GLU A 376 -0.41 -12.76 23.93
CA GLU A 376 -0.34 -14.02 24.68
C GLU A 376 -1.22 -14.07 25.94
N LYS A 377 -1.82 -12.95 26.32
CA LYS A 377 -2.64 -12.84 27.53
C LYS A 377 -3.99 -13.51 27.31
N ASN A 378 -4.51 -14.16 28.35
CA ASN A 378 -5.82 -14.79 28.29
C ASN A 378 -6.94 -13.72 28.29
N ASP A 379 -8.15 -14.11 27.95
CA ASP A 379 -9.26 -13.17 27.77
C ASP A 379 -9.61 -12.41 29.07
N GLN A 380 -9.49 -13.06 30.23
CA GLN A 380 -9.75 -12.43 31.53
C GLN A 380 -8.69 -11.38 31.88
N GLU A 381 -7.40 -11.69 31.67
CA GLU A 381 -6.31 -10.74 31.84
C GLU A 381 -6.48 -9.54 30.91
N VAL A 382 -6.79 -9.77 29.63
CA VAL A 382 -7.02 -8.69 28.65
C VAL A 382 -8.21 -7.83 29.06
N ARG A 383 -9.34 -8.43 29.47
CA ARG A 383 -10.49 -7.66 29.95
C ARG A 383 -10.16 -6.80 31.15
N GLY A 384 -9.46 -7.34 32.15
CA GLY A 384 -9.05 -6.56 33.31
C GLY A 384 -8.16 -5.37 32.94
N MET A 385 -7.26 -5.54 31.95
CA MET A 385 -6.46 -4.42 31.43
C MET A 385 -7.32 -3.40 30.68
N LEU A 386 -8.28 -3.85 29.87
CA LEU A 386 -9.20 -2.96 29.13
C LEU A 386 -10.11 -2.18 30.08
N ASP A 387 -10.68 -2.83 31.10
CA ASP A 387 -11.47 -2.18 32.14
C ASP A 387 -10.69 -1.03 32.78
N LEU A 388 -9.42 -1.28 33.14
CA LEU A 388 -8.54 -0.25 33.67
C LEU A 388 -8.28 0.88 32.65
N ILE A 389 -7.92 0.53 31.41
CA ILE A 389 -7.60 1.49 30.34
C ILE A 389 -8.78 2.43 30.07
N THR A 390 -10.02 1.95 30.11
CA THR A 390 -11.21 2.79 29.86
C THR A 390 -11.43 3.90 30.89
N ASN A 391 -10.73 3.89 32.02
CA ASN A 391 -10.78 4.96 33.02
C ASN A 391 -9.83 6.14 32.70
N TYR A 392 -9.07 6.05 31.61
CA TYR A 392 -8.09 7.05 31.18
C TYR A 392 -8.46 7.62 29.81
N GLN A 393 -7.85 8.75 29.45
CA GLN A 393 -8.00 9.38 28.13
C GLN A 393 -7.20 8.64 27.05
N VAL A 394 -7.53 7.36 26.85
CA VAL A 394 -6.97 6.49 25.81
C VAL A 394 -8.00 6.38 24.69
N ALA A 395 -7.58 6.67 23.45
CA ALA A 395 -8.47 6.65 22.29
C ALA A 395 -8.79 5.23 21.82
N GLY A 396 -7.89 4.28 22.08
CA GLY A 396 -8.06 2.92 21.61
C GLY A 396 -6.92 1.98 21.96
N VAL A 397 -7.00 0.78 21.41
CA VAL A 397 -6.05 -0.29 21.64
C VAL A 397 -5.64 -0.95 20.32
N ILE A 398 -4.40 -1.42 20.27
CA ILE A 398 -3.84 -2.12 19.12
C ILE A 398 -3.63 -3.57 19.50
N PHE A 399 -4.33 -4.48 18.82
CA PHE A 399 -4.21 -5.92 19.07
C PHE A 399 -3.41 -6.59 17.96
N GLY A 400 -2.24 -7.08 18.34
CA GLY A 400 -1.30 -7.75 17.45
C GLY A 400 0.13 -7.40 17.84
N ASN A 401 0.82 -8.37 18.41
CA ASN A 401 2.26 -8.35 18.61
C ASN A 401 2.80 -9.79 18.37
N LEU A 402 4.03 -10.08 18.78
CA LEU A 402 4.70 -11.33 18.47
C LEU A 402 4.12 -12.53 19.25
N GLN A 403 3.87 -13.63 18.53
CA GLN A 403 3.52 -14.93 19.07
C GLN A 403 4.72 -15.58 19.76
N LYS A 404 4.53 -16.10 20.98
CA LYS A 404 5.58 -16.80 21.74
C LYS A 404 5.46 -18.30 21.74
N ASP A 405 4.23 -18.82 21.61
CA ASP A 405 4.01 -20.25 21.67
C ASP A 405 4.51 -20.93 20.40
N ARG A 406 5.71 -21.52 20.49
CA ARG A 406 6.35 -22.30 19.42
C ARG A 406 5.60 -23.56 19.06
N ARG A 407 4.60 -23.98 19.86
CA ARG A 407 3.76 -25.15 19.56
C ARG A 407 2.61 -24.82 18.62
N ASN A 408 2.32 -23.54 18.39
CA ASN A 408 1.24 -23.06 17.53
C ASN A 408 1.22 -23.85 16.20
N PRO A 409 0.06 -24.43 15.81
CA PRO A 409 -0.03 -25.37 14.70
C PRO A 409 0.21 -24.72 13.32
N VAL A 410 0.21 -23.39 13.22
CA VAL A 410 0.53 -22.67 11.98
C VAL A 410 2.01 -22.81 11.61
N PHE A 411 2.87 -23.14 12.58
CA PHE A 411 4.29 -23.31 12.31
C PHE A 411 4.60 -24.63 11.62
N ASP A 412 5.46 -24.56 10.60
CA ASP A 412 6.21 -25.72 10.13
C ASP A 412 7.17 -26.20 11.23
N ARG A 413 7.12 -27.50 11.53
CA ARG A 413 7.89 -28.07 12.65
C ARG A 413 9.39 -28.03 12.41
N GLN A 414 9.86 -28.20 11.18
CA GLN A 414 11.29 -28.16 10.87
C GLN A 414 11.84 -26.74 11.06
N GLU A 415 11.08 -25.72 10.64
CA GLU A 415 11.46 -24.31 10.86
C GLU A 415 11.58 -23.99 12.36
N ILE A 416 10.65 -24.48 13.19
CA ILE A 416 10.72 -24.27 14.64
C ILE A 416 11.90 -24.98 15.29
N VAL A 417 12.23 -26.20 14.84
CA VAL A 417 13.42 -26.93 15.30
C VAL A 417 14.70 -26.17 14.94
N PHE A 418 14.79 -25.62 13.73
CA PHE A 418 15.93 -24.80 13.32
C PHE A 418 16.14 -23.58 14.23
N TRP A 419 15.05 -22.92 14.65
CA TRP A 419 15.10 -21.76 15.55
C TRP A 419 15.12 -22.14 17.04
N LYS A 420 15.21 -23.42 17.40
CA LYS A 420 15.26 -23.87 18.80
C LYS A 420 16.48 -23.28 19.52
N GLY A 421 16.30 -22.82 20.75
CA GLY A 421 17.34 -22.18 21.55
C GLY A 421 17.72 -20.75 21.14
N LYS A 422 17.23 -20.24 20.00
CA LYS A 422 17.42 -18.85 19.59
C LYS A 422 16.39 -17.95 20.29
N ILE A 423 16.85 -16.83 20.85
CA ILE A 423 16.00 -15.83 21.51
C ILE A 423 15.20 -15.07 20.43
N GLY A 424 13.92 -14.82 20.73
CA GLY A 424 13.02 -14.09 19.85
C GLY A 424 11.63 -14.73 19.76
N HIS A 425 10.72 -13.96 19.19
CA HIS A 425 9.30 -14.29 19.07
C HIS A 425 8.80 -14.01 17.64
N PHE A 426 7.60 -14.45 17.30
CA PHE A 426 7.21 -14.66 15.90
C PHE A 426 6.10 -13.74 15.42
N SER A 427 6.27 -13.12 14.25
CA SER A 427 5.22 -12.33 13.58
C SER A 427 4.49 -13.15 12.49
N GLY A 428 3.69 -12.52 11.64
CA GLY A 428 3.07 -13.18 10.48
C GLY A 428 1.87 -14.05 10.81
N LYS A 429 1.61 -15.09 9.99
CA LYS A 429 0.40 -15.92 10.10
C LYS A 429 0.15 -16.56 11.48
N PRO A 430 1.15 -16.97 12.28
CA PRO A 430 0.94 -17.47 13.65
C PRO A 430 0.25 -16.49 14.61
N THR A 431 0.24 -15.19 14.29
CA THR A 431 -0.44 -14.15 15.08
C THR A 431 -1.90 -13.93 14.65
N TYR A 432 -2.30 -14.43 13.47
CA TYR A 432 -3.59 -14.11 12.83
C TYR A 432 -4.79 -14.48 13.71
N LYS A 433 -4.88 -15.74 14.14
CA LYS A 433 -6.02 -16.25 14.91
C LYS A 433 -6.19 -15.49 16.23
N ARG A 434 -5.14 -15.44 17.05
CA ARG A 434 -5.23 -14.83 18.39
C ARG A 434 -5.47 -13.32 18.34
N SER A 435 -4.85 -12.61 17.38
CA SER A 435 -5.13 -11.17 17.22
C SER A 435 -6.60 -10.94 16.83
N ASN A 436 -7.19 -11.77 15.98
CA ASN A 436 -8.60 -11.68 15.60
C ASN A 436 -9.55 -11.95 16.78
N GLU A 437 -9.25 -12.96 17.62
CA GLU A 437 -10.02 -13.23 18.85
C GLU A 437 -10.02 -12.02 19.79
N LEU A 438 -8.85 -11.41 20.02
CA LEU A 438 -8.72 -10.25 20.88
C LEU A 438 -9.41 -8.99 20.31
N ILE A 439 -9.35 -8.79 18.98
CA ILE A 439 -10.09 -7.73 18.31
C ILE A 439 -11.60 -7.88 18.56
N SER A 440 -12.13 -9.09 18.35
CA SER A 440 -13.55 -9.40 18.58
C SER A 440 -13.94 -9.23 20.04
N LEU A 441 -13.13 -9.72 20.98
CA LEU A 441 -13.33 -9.55 22.42
C LEU A 441 -13.41 -8.07 22.81
N ALA A 442 -12.43 -7.27 22.37
CA ALA A 442 -12.37 -5.86 22.69
C ALA A 442 -13.54 -5.08 22.07
N TYR A 443 -13.90 -5.39 20.83
CA TYR A 443 -15.02 -4.73 20.17
C TYR A 443 -16.34 -5.04 20.87
N ARG A 444 -16.65 -6.32 21.14
CA ARG A 444 -17.90 -6.74 21.79
C ARG A 444 -18.15 -6.02 23.12
N HIS A 445 -17.11 -5.82 23.91
CA HIS A 445 -17.25 -5.29 25.27
C HIS A 445 -16.92 -3.79 25.41
N TYR A 446 -16.13 -3.21 24.49
CA TYR A 446 -15.54 -1.87 24.70
C TYR A 446 -15.64 -0.91 23.51
N HIS A 447 -16.29 -1.27 22.40
CA HIS A 447 -16.35 -0.42 21.19
C HIS A 447 -16.93 0.99 21.39
N GLN A 448 -17.78 1.19 22.41
CA GLN A 448 -18.33 2.51 22.73
C GLN A 448 -17.28 3.46 23.34
N LYS A 449 -16.20 2.92 23.91
CA LYS A 449 -15.16 3.69 24.61
C LYS A 449 -13.80 3.64 23.92
N LEU A 450 -13.49 2.56 23.21
CA LEU A 450 -12.17 2.31 22.62
C LEU A 450 -12.28 1.96 21.14
N VAL A 451 -11.50 2.66 20.32
CA VAL A 451 -11.20 2.24 18.96
C VAL A 451 -10.29 1.02 18.99
N VAL A 452 -10.53 0.05 18.11
CA VAL A 452 -9.62 -1.10 17.93
C VAL A 452 -8.83 -0.95 16.64
N ILE A 453 -7.52 -1.09 16.73
CA ILE A 453 -6.62 -1.24 15.57
C ILE A 453 -6.15 -2.69 15.52
N GLY A 454 -6.34 -3.36 14.39
CA GLY A 454 -5.95 -4.75 14.21
C GLY A 454 -4.56 -4.88 13.62
N CYS A 455 -3.68 -5.65 14.24
CA CYS A 455 -2.33 -5.95 13.76
C CYS A 455 -2.07 -7.47 13.75
N GLY A 456 -1.21 -7.93 12.86
CA GLY A 456 -0.73 -9.32 12.84
C GLY A 456 -1.43 -10.26 11.85
N GLY A 457 -0.65 -10.95 11.03
CA GLY A 457 -1.14 -12.02 10.14
C GLY A 457 -1.85 -11.58 8.86
N VAL A 458 -1.72 -10.31 8.45
CA VAL A 458 -2.38 -9.74 7.26
C VAL A 458 -1.50 -9.91 6.02
N PHE A 459 -1.96 -10.71 5.05
CA PHE A 459 -1.28 -11.00 3.78
C PHE A 459 -2.17 -10.78 2.56
N THR A 460 -3.47 -10.52 2.77
CA THR A 460 -4.47 -10.39 1.71
C THR A 460 -5.55 -9.38 2.13
N ALA A 461 -6.38 -8.96 1.17
CA ALA A 461 -7.53 -8.12 1.47
C ALA A 461 -8.54 -8.81 2.39
N GLN A 462 -8.70 -10.13 2.24
CA GLN A 462 -9.60 -10.92 3.10
C GLN A 462 -9.11 -10.96 4.55
N ASP A 463 -7.80 -11.06 4.78
CA ASP A 463 -7.23 -11.01 6.14
C ASP A 463 -7.53 -9.65 6.81
N ALA A 464 -7.34 -8.55 6.07
CA ALA A 464 -7.64 -7.20 6.56
C ALA A 464 -9.15 -7.02 6.79
N TYR A 465 -9.97 -7.46 5.85
CA TYR A 465 -11.42 -7.34 5.94
C TYR A 465 -12.00 -8.16 7.10
N THR A 466 -11.46 -9.35 7.34
CA THR A 466 -11.84 -10.17 8.51
C THR A 466 -11.58 -9.40 9.82
N LYS A 467 -10.40 -8.79 9.97
CA LYS A 467 -10.12 -7.94 11.15
C LYS A 467 -11.11 -6.80 11.29
N ILE A 468 -11.47 -6.16 10.19
CA ILE A 468 -12.42 -5.04 10.17
C ILE A 468 -13.81 -5.51 10.59
N LYS A 469 -14.30 -6.61 9.99
CA LYS A 469 -15.58 -7.23 10.34
C LYS A 469 -15.65 -7.67 11.80
N LEU A 470 -14.51 -8.07 12.38
CA LEU A 470 -14.41 -8.39 13.80
C LEU A 470 -14.34 -7.17 14.72
N GLY A 471 -14.14 -5.95 14.19
CA GLY A 471 -14.21 -4.72 14.99
C GLY A 471 -13.04 -3.76 14.83
N ALA A 472 -12.01 -4.12 14.06
CA ALA A 472 -10.90 -3.19 13.81
C ALA A 472 -11.34 -2.03 12.91
N SER A 473 -11.14 -0.79 13.36
CA SER A 473 -11.37 0.40 12.52
C SER A 473 -10.22 0.66 11.55
N LEU A 474 -9.00 0.28 11.96
CA LEU A 474 -7.77 0.37 11.16
C LEU A 474 -7.00 -0.95 11.25
N VAL A 475 -6.15 -1.22 10.27
CA VAL A 475 -5.35 -2.44 10.21
C VAL A 475 -3.88 -2.11 9.94
N GLU A 476 -2.98 -2.66 10.76
CA GLU A 476 -1.54 -2.54 10.57
C GLU A 476 -0.92 -3.84 10.04
N LEU A 477 0.10 -3.72 9.17
CA LEU A 477 0.85 -4.87 8.67
C LEU A 477 2.35 -4.57 8.51
N ILE A 478 3.16 -5.63 8.58
CA ILE A 478 4.59 -5.65 8.20
C ILE A 478 4.89 -6.93 7.43
N THR A 479 4.66 -8.09 8.06
CA THR A 479 5.10 -9.39 7.52
C THR A 479 4.47 -9.70 6.16
N GLY A 480 3.21 -9.34 5.95
CA GLY A 480 2.55 -9.48 4.64
C GLY A 480 3.34 -8.81 3.52
N MET A 481 3.77 -7.56 3.72
CA MET A 481 4.53 -6.81 2.71
C MET A 481 5.88 -7.48 2.40
N ILE A 482 6.56 -8.04 3.41
CA ILE A 482 7.83 -8.74 3.20
C ILE A 482 7.65 -9.98 2.32
N TYR A 483 6.53 -10.69 2.45
CA TYR A 483 6.25 -11.93 1.72
C TYR A 483 5.54 -11.73 0.39
N GLN A 484 4.75 -10.66 0.26
CA GLN A 484 3.91 -10.41 -0.91
C GLN A 484 4.48 -9.33 -1.82
N GLY A 485 5.27 -8.40 -1.27
CA GLY A 485 5.86 -7.28 -2.01
C GLY A 485 5.21 -5.93 -1.68
N PRO A 486 5.81 -4.82 -2.12
CA PRO A 486 5.35 -3.46 -1.83
C PRO A 486 3.98 -3.14 -2.43
N GLN A 487 3.55 -3.85 -3.47
CA GLN A 487 2.23 -3.65 -4.09
C GLN A 487 1.06 -4.15 -3.23
N LEU A 488 1.33 -4.95 -2.19
CA LEU A 488 0.31 -5.56 -1.35
C LEU A 488 -0.68 -4.53 -0.80
N ILE A 489 -0.22 -3.33 -0.44
CA ILE A 489 -1.08 -2.33 0.21
C ILE A 489 -2.10 -1.79 -0.78
N GLY A 490 -1.66 -1.39 -1.99
CA GLY A 490 -2.55 -1.00 -3.08
C GLY A 490 -3.49 -2.11 -3.49
N GLU A 491 -3.00 -3.36 -3.52
CA GLU A 491 -3.79 -4.56 -3.80
C GLU A 491 -4.90 -4.77 -2.76
N ILE A 492 -4.57 -4.67 -1.46
CA ILE A 492 -5.54 -4.76 -0.36
C ILE A 492 -6.61 -3.68 -0.50
N ASN A 493 -6.21 -2.43 -0.70
CA ASN A 493 -7.14 -1.31 -0.83
C ASN A 493 -8.10 -1.51 -2.01
N LEU A 494 -7.58 -1.93 -3.17
CA LEU A 494 -8.39 -2.22 -4.35
C LEU A 494 -9.42 -3.33 -4.09
N GLN A 495 -8.99 -4.44 -3.50
CA GLN A 495 -9.86 -5.59 -3.23
C GLN A 495 -10.83 -5.34 -2.06
N LEU A 496 -10.48 -4.51 -1.06
CA LEU A 496 -11.41 -4.10 -0.01
C LEU A 496 -12.64 -3.39 -0.59
N VAL A 497 -12.48 -2.57 -1.62
CA VAL A 497 -13.61 -1.94 -2.31
C VAL A 497 -14.53 -2.97 -2.97
N ASP A 498 -13.97 -4.05 -3.52
CA ASP A 498 -14.79 -5.14 -4.08
C ASP A 498 -15.55 -5.87 -2.98
N LEU A 499 -14.88 -6.21 -1.87
CA LEU A 499 -15.49 -6.87 -0.72
C LEU A 499 -16.64 -6.04 -0.12
N LEU A 500 -16.43 -4.73 0.05
CA LEU A 500 -17.48 -3.82 0.51
C LEU A 500 -18.69 -3.81 -0.42
N LYS A 501 -18.47 -3.74 -1.74
CA LYS A 501 -19.56 -3.76 -2.73
C LYS A 501 -20.31 -5.08 -2.72
N ASN A 502 -19.62 -6.20 -2.56
CA ASN A 502 -20.23 -7.53 -2.46
C ASN A 502 -21.13 -7.63 -1.24
N ASP A 503 -20.73 -7.01 -0.12
CA ASP A 503 -21.54 -6.94 1.11
C ASP A 503 -22.58 -5.80 1.10
N GLY A 504 -22.75 -5.09 -0.02
CA GLY A 504 -23.71 -3.98 -0.15
C GLY A 504 -23.35 -2.73 0.66
N LEU A 505 -22.12 -2.62 1.14
CA LEU A 505 -21.64 -1.53 1.99
C LEU A 505 -21.12 -0.35 1.15
N LYS A 506 -21.38 0.87 1.61
CA LYS A 506 -20.98 2.13 0.94
C LYS A 506 -19.65 2.69 1.45
N ASN A 507 -19.24 2.34 2.67
CA ASN A 507 -17.99 2.79 3.27
C ASN A 507 -17.43 1.75 4.24
N ILE A 508 -16.12 1.69 4.37
CA ILE A 508 -15.40 0.75 5.23
C ILE A 508 -15.83 0.84 6.70
N SER A 509 -16.20 2.02 7.18
CA SER A 509 -16.71 2.22 8.55
C SER A 509 -17.98 1.39 8.83
N GLN A 510 -18.77 1.08 7.81
CA GLN A 510 -19.98 0.26 7.98
C GLN A 510 -19.66 -1.22 8.22
N ALA A 511 -18.50 -1.69 7.73
CA ALA A 511 -18.03 -3.05 7.93
C ALA A 511 -17.45 -3.27 9.34
N VAL A 512 -17.07 -2.20 10.04
CA VAL A 512 -16.46 -2.30 11.37
C VAL A 512 -17.41 -3.02 12.32
N GLY A 513 -16.94 -4.17 12.82
CA GLY A 513 -17.64 -4.99 13.80
C GLY A 513 -18.92 -5.65 13.31
N ILE A 514 -19.18 -5.71 12.00
CA ILE A 514 -20.43 -6.25 11.44
C ILE A 514 -20.71 -7.71 11.84
N GLU A 515 -19.68 -8.48 12.19
CA GLU A 515 -19.81 -9.87 12.68
C GLU A 515 -19.98 -9.97 14.21
N ASN A 516 -19.92 -8.84 14.93
CA ASN A 516 -20.03 -8.76 16.37
C ASN A 516 -21.15 -7.80 16.82
N ARG A 517 -22.07 -7.43 15.91
CA ARG A 517 -23.23 -6.60 16.20
C ARG A 517 -24.38 -7.39 16.78
#